data_AF-A0A0F0HKV8-F1
#
_entry.id   AF-A0A0F0HKV8-F1
#
_cell.length_a   1.000
_cell.length_b   1.000
_cell.length_c   1.000
_cell.angle_alpha   90.00
_cell.angle_beta   90.00
_cell.angle_gamma   90.00
#
_symmetry.space_group_name_H-M   'P 1'
#
loop_
_entity.id
_entity.type
_entity.pdbx_description
1 polymer ?
#
loop_
_entity_poly.entity_id
_entity_poly.type
_entity_poly.pdbx_seq_one_letter_code
_entity_poly.pdbx_strand_id
1 'polypeptide(L)'
;MDKLASQASGDLYLKISEDPTVIKVIDADPFDNYVAHWVEEIKEGSKSVRCWGNDDCPLCGIGDKPKKFSACFNVVSCEDPDNPELRVWEAGVKIARQLKDIALDDRRGPLNRDDLYFTISKSQKAKAVEYHLERIRARDLEEETGVRPLSADEIAEFTADRRTEPVKELLDSGEMSQLVKMLLDD
;
A
#
# COMPACT_ATOMS: atom_id res chain seq x y z
N MET A 1 -7.64 -16.01 21.90
CA MET A 1 -7.75 -14.55 21.71
C MET A 1 -7.19 -14.25 20.31
N ASP A 2 -7.70 -14.93 19.28
CA ASP A 2 -6.83 -15.37 18.16
C ASP A 2 -7.09 -14.63 16.83
N LYS A 3 -7.86 -13.53 16.83
CA LYS A 3 -8.28 -12.85 15.59
C LYS A 3 -8.35 -11.32 15.64
N LEU A 4 -7.67 -10.65 16.58
CA LEU A 4 -7.69 -9.18 16.63
C LEU A 4 -6.87 -8.49 15.52
N ALA A 5 -6.11 -9.26 14.74
CA ALA A 5 -5.34 -8.72 13.64
C ALA A 5 -5.80 -9.31 12.31
N SER A 6 -6.38 -8.46 11.47
CA SER A 6 -6.62 -8.71 10.04
C SER A 6 -5.38 -9.34 9.41
N GLN A 7 -5.43 -10.65 9.17
CA GLN A 7 -4.46 -11.38 8.37
C GLN A 7 -4.73 -11.06 6.90
N ALA A 8 -4.17 -9.98 6.39
CA ALA A 8 -3.94 -9.91 4.97
C ALA A 8 -2.83 -10.92 4.65
N SER A 9 -3.10 -11.85 3.72
CA SER A 9 -2.12 -12.87 3.32
C SER A 9 -0.85 -12.17 2.83
N GLY A 10 0.32 -12.76 3.13
CA GLY A 10 1.61 -12.21 2.69
C GLY A 10 1.75 -12.10 1.17
N ASP A 11 0.82 -12.69 0.42
CA ASP A 11 0.72 -12.67 -1.04
C ASP A 11 -0.18 -11.55 -1.57
N LEU A 12 -0.94 -10.85 -0.72
CA LEU A 12 -1.75 -9.72 -1.19
C LEU A 12 -0.91 -8.48 -1.51
N TYR A 13 0.13 -8.22 -0.70
CA TYR A 13 0.88 -6.96 -0.78
C TYR A 13 2.10 -7.04 -1.69
N LEU A 14 2.35 -5.96 -2.42
CA LEU A 14 3.63 -5.72 -3.09
C LEU A 14 4.72 -5.57 -2.04
N LYS A 15 5.76 -6.42 -2.13
CA LYS A 15 6.95 -6.33 -1.28
C LYS A 15 8.01 -5.50 -2.00
N ILE A 16 8.33 -4.33 -1.47
CA ILE A 16 9.41 -3.51 -2.01
C ILE A 16 10.74 -3.99 -1.42
N SER A 17 11.69 -4.34 -2.28
CA SER A 17 13.06 -4.74 -1.95
C SER A 17 14.08 -3.69 -2.40
N GLU A 18 15.37 -3.98 -2.27
CA GLU A 18 16.44 -3.12 -2.79
C GLU A 18 16.57 -3.21 -4.31
N ASP A 19 16.13 -4.33 -4.89
CA ASP A 19 16.08 -4.52 -6.33
C ASP A 19 14.88 -3.77 -6.91
N PRO A 20 15.06 -2.96 -7.97
CA PRO A 20 13.94 -2.27 -8.62
C PRO A 20 12.90 -3.24 -9.18
N THR A 21 11.66 -3.07 -8.72
CA THR A 21 10.51 -3.80 -9.27
C THR A 21 9.71 -2.88 -10.20
N VAL A 22 9.42 -3.36 -11.40
CA VAL A 22 8.50 -2.69 -12.32
C VAL A 22 7.07 -2.90 -11.86
N ILE A 23 6.31 -1.81 -11.79
CA ILE A 23 4.88 -1.83 -11.47
C ILE A 23 4.06 -1.00 -12.44
N LYS A 24 2.81 -1.42 -12.62
CA LYS A 24 1.76 -0.68 -13.31
C LYS A 24 0.67 -0.30 -12.33
N VAL A 25 0.38 0.99 -12.17
CA VAL A 25 -0.75 1.45 -11.34
C VAL A 25 -2.05 1.31 -12.15
N ILE A 26 -3.08 0.71 -11.54
CA ILE A 26 -4.37 0.42 -12.19
C ILE A 26 -5.39 1.55 -11.98
N ASP A 27 -5.46 2.08 -10.77
CA ASP A 27 -6.40 3.16 -10.42
C ASP A 27 -5.72 4.53 -10.43
N ALA A 28 -6.44 5.57 -10.85
CA ALA A 28 -5.92 6.94 -10.82
C ALA A 28 -5.71 7.47 -9.38
N ASP A 29 -6.50 6.95 -8.43
CA ASP A 29 -6.54 7.30 -7.02
C ASP A 29 -6.37 6.05 -6.14
N PRO A 30 -5.91 6.18 -4.88
CA PRO A 30 -5.89 5.06 -3.96
C PRO A 30 -7.31 4.56 -3.66
N PHE A 31 -7.51 3.24 -3.70
CA PHE A 31 -8.81 2.63 -3.40
C PHE A 31 -9.12 2.61 -1.88
N ASP A 32 -8.09 2.67 -1.04
CA ASP A 32 -8.23 2.80 0.41
C ASP A 32 -7.15 3.75 0.96
N ASN A 33 -7.49 4.49 2.01
CA ASN A 33 -6.54 5.25 2.78
C ASN A 33 -6.92 5.22 4.26
N TYR A 34 -5.90 5.15 5.12
CA TYR A 34 -6.13 5.09 6.55
C TYR A 34 -4.93 5.56 7.36
N VAL A 35 -5.22 5.92 8.61
CA VAL A 35 -4.20 6.08 9.64
C VAL A 35 -4.33 4.94 10.64
N ALA A 36 -3.20 4.53 11.21
CA ALA A 36 -3.14 3.38 12.08
C ALA A 36 -2.34 3.67 13.35
N HIS A 37 -2.85 3.12 14.45
CA HIS A 37 -2.16 2.91 15.71
C HIS A 37 -1.13 1.79 15.55
N TRP A 38 -0.07 1.83 16.36
CA TRP A 38 0.94 0.77 16.41
C TRP A 38 0.96 0.21 17.82
N VAL A 39 0.47 -1.03 17.96
CA VAL A 39 0.29 -1.72 19.24
C VAL A 39 1.34 -2.82 19.31
N GLU A 40 2.39 -2.61 20.13
CA GLU A 40 3.55 -3.51 20.18
C GLU A 40 3.25 -4.84 20.87
N GLU A 41 2.25 -4.81 21.74
CA GLU A 41 1.73 -5.88 22.60
C GLU A 41 0.97 -6.95 21.82
N ILE A 42 0.53 -6.64 20.59
CA ILE A 42 -0.03 -7.62 19.66
C ILE A 42 1.08 -8.60 19.26
N LYS A 43 0.98 -9.84 19.77
CA LYS A 43 1.96 -10.92 19.51
C LYS A 43 1.69 -11.65 18.21
N GLU A 44 0.43 -11.76 17.81
CA GLU A 44 0.01 -12.50 16.62
C GLU A 44 -0.71 -11.57 15.62
N GLY A 45 -0.30 -11.66 14.36
CA GLY A 45 -0.82 -10.84 13.26
C GLY A 45 -0.22 -9.44 13.18
N SER A 46 -0.94 -8.52 12.52
CA SER A 46 -0.53 -7.14 12.30
C SER A 46 -0.58 -6.31 13.59
N LYS A 47 0.56 -5.73 13.97
CA LYS A 47 0.68 -4.72 15.06
C LYS A 47 0.05 -3.37 14.74
N SER A 48 -0.28 -3.15 13.47
CA SER A 48 -0.99 -1.94 13.07
C SER A 48 -2.48 -2.13 13.36
N VAL A 49 -3.17 -1.12 13.90
CA VAL A 49 -4.62 -1.15 14.11
C VAL A 49 -5.22 0.11 13.48
N ARG A 50 -6.21 -0.05 12.60
CA ARG A 50 -6.81 1.09 11.90
C ARG A 50 -7.51 2.00 12.89
N CYS A 51 -7.17 3.30 12.86
CA CYS A 51 -7.85 4.31 13.67
C CYS A 51 -9.25 4.56 13.12
N TRP A 52 -10.21 4.84 14.00
CA TRP A 52 -11.55 5.26 13.59
C TRP A 52 -11.56 6.67 12.95
N GLY A 53 -10.48 7.43 13.11
CA GLY A 53 -10.34 8.76 12.50
C GLY A 53 -11.23 9.83 13.12
N ASN A 54 -11.81 9.56 14.29
CA ASN A 54 -12.67 10.46 15.04
C ASN A 54 -12.28 10.47 16.53
N ASP A 55 -12.92 11.37 17.28
CA ASP A 55 -12.64 11.57 18.71
C ASP A 55 -13.11 10.39 19.58
N ASP A 56 -13.94 9.50 19.03
CA ASP A 56 -14.46 8.32 19.73
C ASP A 56 -13.49 7.13 19.71
N CYS A 57 -12.38 7.22 18.97
CA CYS A 57 -11.38 6.14 18.90
C CYS A 57 -10.82 5.82 20.30
N PRO A 58 -11.03 4.60 20.85
CA PRO A 58 -10.61 4.27 22.21
C PRO A 58 -9.10 4.38 22.43
N LEU A 59 -8.30 4.04 21.41
CA LEU A 59 -6.84 4.18 21.46
C LEU A 59 -6.41 5.66 21.49
N CYS A 60 -7.07 6.53 20.71
CA CYS A 60 -6.84 7.97 20.80
C CYS A 60 -7.24 8.52 22.20
N GLY A 61 -8.33 8.00 22.77
CA GLY A 61 -8.84 8.40 24.09
C GLY A 61 -7.85 8.14 25.24
N ILE A 62 -7.02 7.11 25.14
CA ILE A 62 -5.93 6.83 26.10
C ILE A 62 -4.61 7.53 25.73
N GLY A 63 -4.61 8.39 24.72
CA GLY A 63 -3.45 9.16 24.28
C GLY A 63 -2.53 8.45 23.28
N ASP A 64 -2.86 7.23 22.84
CA ASP A 64 -2.13 6.58 21.74
C ASP A 64 -2.55 7.21 20.40
N LYS A 65 -1.68 8.03 19.83
CA LYS A 65 -1.94 8.71 18.57
C LYS A 65 -1.58 7.81 17.39
N PRO A 66 -2.41 7.74 16.32
CA PRO A 66 -2.05 7.00 15.12
C PRO A 66 -0.80 7.61 14.47
N LYS A 67 0.17 6.77 14.13
CA LYS A 67 1.49 7.19 13.61
C LYS A 67 1.72 6.81 12.16
N LYS A 68 1.04 5.77 11.66
CA LYS A 68 1.21 5.26 10.29
C LYS A 68 0.08 5.80 9.41
N PHE A 69 0.43 6.51 8.34
CA PHE A 69 -0.49 6.80 7.24
C PHE A 69 -0.20 5.84 6.09
N SER A 70 -1.26 5.33 5.47
CA SER A 70 -1.20 4.42 4.33
C SER A 70 -2.21 4.83 3.26
N ALA A 71 -1.75 4.91 2.02
CA ALA A 71 -2.58 4.98 0.83
C ALA A 71 -2.38 3.68 0.03
N CYS A 72 -3.46 2.99 -0.29
CA CYS A 72 -3.44 1.68 -0.92
C CYS A 72 -3.85 1.79 -2.38
N PHE A 73 -3.00 1.26 -3.26
CA PHE A 73 -3.22 1.25 -4.71
C PHE A 73 -3.27 -0.18 -5.21
N ASN A 74 -4.13 -0.46 -6.19
CA ASN A 74 -4.02 -1.66 -7.00
C ASN A 74 -2.90 -1.46 -8.00
N VAL A 75 -1.94 -2.39 -8.00
CA VAL A 75 -0.81 -2.37 -8.94
C VAL A 75 -0.59 -3.76 -9.51
N VAL A 76 -0.17 -3.82 -10.77
CA VAL A 76 0.37 -5.06 -11.34
C VAL A 76 1.87 -5.03 -11.12
N SER A 77 2.38 -6.03 -10.41
CA SER A 77 3.80 -6.29 -10.27
C SER A 77 4.29 -7.08 -11.46
N CYS A 78 5.38 -6.62 -12.09
CA CYS A 78 6.09 -7.35 -13.13
C CYS A 78 7.44 -7.85 -12.61
N GLU A 79 7.51 -8.24 -11.33
CA GLU A 79 8.71 -8.87 -10.74
C GLU A 79 9.07 -10.18 -11.48
N ASP A 80 8.05 -10.96 -11.85
CA ASP A 80 8.14 -12.03 -12.85
C ASP A 80 7.55 -11.50 -14.18
N PRO A 81 8.39 -11.19 -15.19
CA PRO A 81 7.92 -10.61 -16.45
C PRO A 81 6.96 -11.53 -17.24
N ASP A 82 7.05 -12.84 -17.04
CA ASP A 82 6.22 -13.82 -17.74
C ASP A 82 4.88 -14.08 -17.02
N ASN A 83 4.79 -13.72 -15.74
CA ASN A 83 3.59 -13.88 -14.92
C ASN A 83 3.33 -12.62 -14.06
N PRO A 84 2.84 -11.52 -14.65
CA PRO A 84 2.49 -10.33 -13.91
C PRO A 84 1.35 -10.58 -12.93
N GLU A 85 1.41 -9.98 -11.74
CA GLU A 85 0.44 -10.25 -10.68
C GLU A 85 -0.16 -8.98 -10.09
N LEU A 86 -1.48 -9.01 -9.89
CA LEU A 86 -2.19 -7.96 -9.19
C LEU A 86 -1.88 -8.01 -7.69
N ARG A 87 -1.35 -6.90 -7.16
CA ARG A 87 -0.96 -6.75 -5.76
C ARG A 87 -1.50 -5.42 -5.22
N VAL A 88 -1.58 -5.34 -3.89
CA VAL A 88 -1.84 -4.10 -3.18
C VAL A 88 -0.51 -3.43 -2.84
N TRP A 89 -0.32 -2.20 -3.32
CA TRP A 89 0.79 -1.38 -2.89
C TRP A 89 0.36 -0.43 -1.76
N GLU A 90 0.92 -0.64 -0.57
CA GLU A 90 0.74 0.23 0.59
C GLU A 90 1.79 1.35 0.60
N ALA A 91 1.44 2.52 0.10
CA ALA A 91 2.31 3.69 0.05
C ALA A 91 2.22 4.53 1.33
N GLY A 92 3.37 4.77 1.97
CA GLY A 92 3.47 5.72 3.07
C GLY A 92 3.37 7.18 2.61
N VAL A 93 3.20 8.10 3.56
CA VAL A 93 2.90 9.53 3.28
C VAL A 93 3.85 10.21 2.29
N LYS A 94 5.15 9.89 2.31
CA LYS A 94 6.14 10.50 1.41
C LYS A 94 5.88 10.11 -0.05
N ILE A 95 5.73 8.81 -0.31
CA ILE A 95 5.44 8.28 -1.64
C ILE A 95 4.05 8.70 -2.09
N ALA A 96 3.04 8.66 -1.20
CA ALA A 96 1.69 9.11 -1.52
C ALA A 96 1.65 10.58 -2.00
N ARG A 97 2.49 11.45 -1.42
CA ARG A 97 2.64 12.84 -1.89
C ARG A 97 3.28 12.91 -3.28
N GLN A 98 4.36 12.16 -3.53
CA GLN A 98 4.96 12.09 -4.86
C GLN A 98 3.97 11.61 -5.92
N LEU A 99 3.20 10.57 -5.61
CA LEU A 99 2.15 10.05 -6.49
C LEU A 99 1.07 11.10 -6.75
N LYS A 100 0.60 11.81 -5.72
CA LYS A 100 -0.34 12.92 -5.88
C LYS A 100 0.20 14.01 -6.81
N ASP A 101 1.46 14.40 -6.66
CA ASP A 101 2.10 15.42 -7.50
C ASP A 101 2.22 14.99 -8.96
N ILE A 102 2.39 13.68 -9.21
CA ILE A 102 2.37 13.10 -10.56
C ILE A 102 0.94 13.07 -11.11
N ALA A 103 -0.03 12.63 -10.30
CA ALA A 103 -1.44 12.51 -10.69
C ALA A 103 -2.04 13.86 -11.11
N LEU A 104 -1.70 14.94 -10.40
CA LEU A 104 -2.21 16.30 -10.63
C LEU A 104 -1.48 17.06 -11.75
N ASP A 105 -0.43 16.49 -12.32
CA ASP A 105 0.33 17.15 -13.38
C ASP A 105 -0.21 16.74 -14.75
N ASP A 106 -0.69 17.70 -15.53
CA ASP A 106 -1.31 17.47 -16.86
C ASP A 106 -0.43 16.69 -17.85
N ARG A 107 0.90 16.73 -17.69
CA ARG A 107 1.85 16.05 -18.60
C ARG A 107 2.25 14.68 -18.08
N ARG A 108 2.23 14.49 -16.76
CA ARG A 108 2.77 13.31 -16.08
C ARG A 108 1.69 12.36 -15.58
N GLY A 109 0.51 12.87 -15.23
CA GLY A 109 -0.66 12.10 -14.82
C GLY A 109 -1.60 11.78 -15.98
N PRO A 110 -2.70 11.05 -15.71
CA PRO A 110 -2.99 10.35 -14.45
C PRO A 110 -2.05 9.15 -14.20
N LEU A 111 -2.04 8.63 -12.96
CA LEU A 111 -1.15 7.53 -12.55
C LEU A 111 -1.38 6.24 -13.34
N ASN A 112 -2.62 6.00 -13.76
CA ASN A 112 -3.05 4.81 -14.47
C ASN A 112 -3.03 4.94 -16.00
N ARG A 113 -2.36 5.95 -16.55
CA ARG A 113 -2.16 6.07 -18.01
C ARG A 113 -1.59 4.80 -18.59
N ASP A 114 -2.17 4.27 -19.66
CA ASP A 114 -1.74 3.03 -20.33
C ASP A 114 -0.24 2.98 -20.65
N ASP A 115 0.35 4.12 -21.05
CA ASP A 115 1.76 4.25 -21.42
C ASP A 115 2.72 4.50 -20.25
N LEU A 116 2.24 4.53 -19.01
CA LEU A 116 3.01 4.87 -17.82
C LEU A 116 3.20 3.66 -16.91
N TYR A 117 4.46 3.44 -16.53
CA TYR A 117 4.92 2.44 -15.58
C TYR A 117 5.84 3.09 -14.57
N PHE A 118 6.15 2.38 -13.51
CA PHE A 118 7.08 2.85 -12.49
C PHE A 118 8.06 1.76 -12.11
N THR A 119 9.28 2.13 -11.77
CA THR A 119 10.17 1.28 -10.99
C THR A 119 10.11 1.74 -9.54
N ILE A 120 10.02 0.80 -8.61
CA ILE A 120 10.03 1.07 -7.18
C ILE A 120 11.07 0.19 -6.50
N SER A 121 11.93 0.81 -5.71
CA SER A 121 12.87 0.12 -4.82
C SER A 121 12.98 0.86 -3.50
N LYS A 122 13.69 0.28 -2.55
CA LYS A 122 14.08 0.95 -1.32
C LYS A 122 15.57 0.79 -1.08
N SER A 123 16.21 1.79 -0.49
CA SER A 123 17.55 1.64 0.07
C SER A 123 17.49 1.81 1.58
N GLN A 124 18.28 1.01 2.30
CA GLN A 124 18.43 1.17 3.73
C GLN A 124 19.75 1.87 4.05
N LYS A 125 19.68 3.09 4.57
CA LYS A 125 20.84 3.83 5.08
C LYS A 125 20.73 3.97 6.59
N ALA A 126 21.53 3.20 7.31
CA ALA A 126 21.47 3.08 8.77
C ALA A 126 20.06 2.72 9.27
N LYS A 127 19.39 3.62 10.00
CA LYS A 127 18.03 3.42 10.54
C LYS A 127 16.93 3.99 9.64
N ALA A 128 17.26 4.55 8.48
CA ALA A 128 16.29 5.14 7.57
C ALA A 128 16.11 4.27 6.32
N VAL A 129 14.85 4.07 5.94
CA VAL A 129 14.48 3.50 4.64
C VAL A 129 14.11 4.66 3.72
N GLU A 130 14.76 4.72 2.57
CA GLU A 130 14.45 5.64 1.49
C GLU A 130 13.84 4.85 0.34
N TYR A 131 12.77 5.36 -0.26
CA TYR A 131 12.11 4.73 -1.40
C TYR A 131 12.44 5.50 -2.66
N HIS A 132 12.79 4.79 -3.73
CA HIS A 132 13.12 5.35 -5.03
C HIS A 132 12.00 4.97 -6.00
N LEU A 133 11.30 5.98 -6.51
CA LEU A 133 10.21 5.83 -7.45
C LEU A 133 10.57 6.57 -8.74
N GLU A 134 10.74 5.82 -9.82
CA GLU A 134 11.03 6.40 -11.13
C GLU A 134 9.93 6.05 -12.12
N ARG A 135 9.73 6.93 -13.09
CA ARG A 135 8.71 6.75 -14.14
C ARG A 135 9.39 6.21 -15.37
N ILE A 136 8.75 5.24 -16.01
CA ILE A 136 9.18 4.69 -17.29
C ILE A 136 8.01 4.64 -18.26
N ARG A 137 8.27 4.98 -19.51
CA ARG A 137 7.25 4.94 -20.57
C ARG A 137 7.20 3.54 -21.16
N ALA A 138 6.02 3.11 -21.58
CA ALA A 138 5.83 1.80 -22.22
C ALA A 138 6.81 1.53 -23.37
N ARG A 139 7.11 2.56 -24.18
CA ARG A 139 8.05 2.44 -25.31
C ARG A 139 9.51 2.17 -24.89
N ASP A 140 9.88 2.58 -23.69
CA ASP A 140 11.24 2.49 -23.14
C ASP A 140 11.35 1.30 -22.15
N LEU A 141 10.21 0.69 -21.77
CA LEU A 141 10.10 -0.33 -20.72
C LEU A 141 10.93 -1.58 -21.00
N GLU A 142 10.79 -2.16 -22.19
CA GLU A 142 11.47 -3.41 -22.54
C GLU A 142 12.98 -3.22 -22.67
N GLU A 143 13.42 -2.09 -23.24
CA GLU A 143 14.84 -1.78 -23.39
C GLU A 143 15.54 -1.55 -22.04
N GLU A 144 14.90 -0.83 -21.12
CA GLU A 144 15.53 -0.48 -19.83
C GLU A 144 15.38 -1.57 -18.77
N THR A 145 14.33 -2.40 -18.84
CA THR A 145 13.98 -3.33 -17.74
C THR A 145 13.82 -4.80 -18.18
N GLY A 146 13.73 -5.07 -19.48
CA GLY A 146 13.40 -6.40 -20.01
C GLY A 146 11.93 -6.79 -19.85
N VAL A 147 11.09 -5.91 -19.30
CA VAL A 147 9.64 -6.14 -19.16
C VAL A 147 8.92 -5.62 -20.39
N ARG A 148 8.10 -6.46 -21.03
CA ARG A 148 7.22 -5.97 -22.09
C ARG A 148 6.07 -5.15 -21.51
N PRO A 149 5.56 -4.14 -22.23
CA PRO A 149 4.31 -3.50 -21.84
C PRO A 149 3.16 -4.51 -21.77
N LEU A 150 2.32 -4.38 -20.74
CA LEU A 150 1.04 -5.06 -20.65
C LEU A 150 0.15 -4.60 -21.81
N SER A 151 -0.56 -5.54 -22.41
CA SER A 151 -1.58 -5.29 -23.42
C SER A 151 -2.82 -4.66 -22.79
N ALA A 152 -3.68 -4.07 -23.64
CA ALA A 152 -4.94 -3.50 -23.18
C ALA A 152 -5.87 -4.55 -22.54
N ASP A 153 -5.85 -5.79 -23.05
CA ASP A 153 -6.67 -6.89 -22.52
C ASP A 153 -6.17 -7.32 -21.12
N GLU A 154 -4.85 -7.45 -20.93
CA GLU A 154 -4.27 -7.74 -19.61
C GLU A 154 -4.61 -6.63 -18.59
N ILE A 155 -4.50 -5.36 -18.99
CA ILE A 155 -4.87 -4.24 -18.13
C ILE A 155 -6.36 -4.31 -17.77
N ALA A 156 -7.23 -4.66 -18.72
CA ALA A 156 -8.67 -4.78 -18.48
C ALA A 156 -9.00 -5.94 -17.52
N GLU A 157 -8.33 -7.08 -17.64
CA GLU A 157 -8.46 -8.22 -16.73
C GLU A 157 -8.06 -7.83 -15.30
N PHE A 158 -6.86 -7.25 -15.11
CA PHE A 158 -6.43 -6.77 -13.80
C PHE A 158 -7.32 -5.66 -13.23
N THR A 159 -7.86 -4.81 -14.10
CA THR A 159 -8.83 -3.79 -13.69
C THR A 159 -10.12 -4.43 -13.20
N ALA A 160 -10.61 -5.51 -13.83
CA ALA A 160 -11.80 -6.21 -13.38
C ALA A 160 -11.62 -6.88 -12.01
N ASP A 161 -10.42 -7.42 -11.75
CA ASP A 161 -10.08 -8.12 -10.51
C ASP A 161 -9.58 -7.19 -9.38
N ARG A 162 -9.53 -5.87 -9.64
CA ARG A 162 -9.02 -4.89 -8.69
C ARG A 162 -9.79 -4.87 -7.39
N ARG A 163 -9.07 -4.68 -6.29
CA ARG A 163 -9.67 -4.55 -4.97
C ARG A 163 -10.42 -3.24 -4.86
N THR A 164 -11.65 -3.30 -4.35
CA THR A 164 -12.46 -2.13 -4.00
C THR A 164 -12.73 -2.03 -2.49
N GLU A 165 -12.53 -3.12 -1.76
CA GLU A 165 -12.76 -3.17 -0.32
C GLU A 165 -11.52 -2.72 0.48
N PRO A 166 -11.71 -2.15 1.68
CA PRO A 166 -10.62 -1.80 2.56
C PRO A 166 -9.61 -2.93 2.75
N VAL A 167 -8.31 -2.61 2.78
CA VAL A 167 -7.26 -3.63 3.00
C VAL A 167 -7.18 -4.10 4.45
N LYS A 168 -7.77 -3.28 5.32
CA LYS A 168 -7.77 -3.47 6.76
C LYS A 168 -9.11 -3.04 7.32
N GLU A 169 -9.77 -3.99 7.97
CA GLU A 169 -11.04 -3.76 8.64
C GLU A 169 -10.87 -2.84 9.84
N LEU A 170 -11.93 -2.08 10.13
CA LEU A 170 -12.05 -1.33 11.37
C LEU A 170 -12.51 -2.29 12.45
N LEU A 171 -11.75 -2.36 13.55
CA LEU A 171 -12.17 -3.10 14.72
C LEU A 171 -13.41 -2.43 15.33
N ASP A 172 -14.33 -3.25 15.82
CA ASP A 172 -15.53 -2.76 16.49
C ASP A 172 -15.22 -2.23 17.90
N SER A 173 -16.23 -1.64 18.56
CA SER A 173 -16.04 -1.05 19.89
C SER A 173 -15.64 -2.07 20.96
N GLY A 174 -16.09 -3.32 20.85
CA GLY A 174 -15.73 -4.39 21.76
C GLY A 174 -14.28 -4.82 21.60
N GLU A 175 -13.84 -5.00 20.35
CA GLU A 175 -12.46 -5.32 19.99
C GLU A 175 -11.48 -4.21 20.39
N MET A 176 -11.82 -2.95 20.10
CA MET A 176 -11.02 -1.79 20.53
C MET A 176 -10.95 -1.68 22.05
N SER A 177 -12.03 -1.99 22.76
CA SER A 177 -12.03 -2.00 24.23
C SER A 177 -11.13 -3.10 24.81
N GLN A 178 -11.05 -4.26 24.15
CA GLN A 178 -10.14 -5.34 24.56
C GLN A 178 -8.67 -4.93 24.36
N LEU A 179 -8.36 -4.29 23.24
CA LEU A 179 -7.02 -3.75 22.99
C LEU A 179 -6.63 -2.70 24.02
N VAL A 180 -7.53 -1.78 24.37
CA VAL A 180 -7.27 -0.76 25.40
C VAL A 180 -7.01 -1.42 26.76
N LYS A 181 -7.78 -2.43 27.16
CA LYS A 181 -7.54 -3.14 28.42
C LYS A 181 -6.17 -3.81 28.43
N MET A 182 -5.82 -4.51 27.34
CA MET A 182 -4.50 -5.12 27.19
C MET A 182 -3.36 -4.10 27.35
N LEU A 183 -3.54 -2.88 26.84
CA LEU A 183 -2.54 -1.81 26.96
C LEU A 183 -2.45 -1.16 28.35
N LEU A 184 -3.50 -1.24 29.16
CA LEU A 184 -3.57 -0.60 30.49
C LEU A 184 -3.27 -1.58 31.64
N ASP A 185 -3.40 -2.88 31.38
CA ASP A 185 -3.18 -3.95 32.36
C ASP A 185 -1.71 -4.43 32.42
N ASP A 186 -0.86 -3.95 31.49
CA ASP A 186 0.61 -4.14 31.45
C ASP A 186 1.37 -2.99 32.15
#